data_AF-A0A2D6GXK8-F1
#
_entry.id   AF-A0A2D6GXK8-F1
#
_cell.length_a   1.000
_cell.length_b   1.000
_cell.length_c   1.000
_cell.angle_alpha   90.00
_cell.angle_beta   90.00
_cell.angle_gamma   90.00
#
_symmetry.space_group_name_H-M   'P 1'
#
loop_
_entity.id
_entity.type
_entity.pdbx_description
1 polymer ?
#
loop_
_entity_poly.entity_id
_entity_poly.type
_entity_poly.pdbx_seq_one_letter_code
_entity_poly.pdbx_strand_id
1 'polypeptide(L)'
;MSLKLSINLITILVLVIFSEKTSAAKYQPLVEIPGAEVGSGLGPLFNQLFEIGLTIAAVLAVIMIAVGGFQYMTTDAVGKKSEGRERIQNAILGLILALMIFIILKTINPQLLNLNPGGEQGIQPVKVDTKS
;
A
#
# COMPACT_ATOMS: atom_id res chain seq x y z
N MET A 1 34.59 7.75 -4.77
CA MET A 1 33.84 8.92 -4.27
C MET A 1 32.41 9.02 -4.83
N SER A 2 32.06 8.28 -5.88
CA SER A 2 30.73 8.28 -6.51
C SER A 2 29.64 7.53 -5.72
N LEU A 3 29.97 6.43 -5.04
CA LEU A 3 28.98 5.56 -4.41
C LEU A 3 28.32 6.16 -3.15
N LYS A 4 29.09 6.88 -2.31
CA LYS A 4 28.57 7.53 -1.09
C LYS A 4 27.61 8.69 -1.40
N LEU A 5 27.79 9.33 -2.54
CA LEU A 5 26.92 10.41 -3.03
C LEU A 5 25.58 9.85 -3.52
N SER A 6 25.61 8.73 -4.25
CA SER A 6 24.39 8.04 -4.70
C SER A 6 23.58 7.45 -3.54
N ILE A 7 24.24 6.89 -2.52
CA ILE A 7 23.55 6.36 -1.33
C ILE A 7 22.85 7.47 -0.54
N ASN A 8 23.52 8.61 -0.28
CA ASN A 8 22.88 9.73 0.41
C ASN A 8 21.72 10.33 -0.39
N LEU A 9 21.82 10.37 -1.73
CA LEU A 9 20.75 10.85 -2.59
C LEU A 9 19.52 9.94 -2.55
N ILE A 10 19.72 8.62 -2.50
CA ILE A 10 18.64 7.64 -2.34
C ILE A 10 18.02 7.77 -0.94
N THR A 11 18.82 7.95 0.11
CA THR A 11 18.31 8.16 1.47
C THR A 11 17.48 9.43 1.58
N ILE A 12 17.92 10.53 0.96
CA ILE A 12 17.17 11.80 0.93
C ILE A 12 15.88 11.64 0.12
N LEU A 13 15.91 10.93 -1.01
CA LEU A 13 14.72 10.66 -1.81
C LEU A 13 13.69 9.81 -1.05
N VAL A 14 14.14 8.79 -0.31
CA VAL A 14 13.30 7.97 0.58
C VAL A 14 12.69 8.81 1.71
N LEU A 15 13.45 9.76 2.26
CA LEU A 15 12.98 10.64 3.34
C LEU A 15 11.97 11.69 2.83
N VAL A 16 12.13 12.18 1.60
CA VAL A 16 11.18 13.08 0.93
C VAL A 16 9.83 12.39 0.69
N ILE A 17 9.83 11.09 0.32
CA ILE A 17 8.60 10.29 0.16
C ILE A 17 7.88 10.11 1.53
N PHE A 18 8.61 10.15 2.64
CA PHE A 18 8.06 10.03 4.00
C PHE A 18 7.49 11.34 4.56
N SER A 19 7.67 12.47 3.86
CA SER A 19 7.45 13.81 4.42
C SER A 19 6.18 14.49 3.91
N GLU A 20 5.13 13.73 3.56
CA GLU A 20 3.81 14.32 3.31
C GLU A 20 2.66 13.61 4.03
N LYS A 21 1.95 14.46 4.79
CA LYS A 21 0.56 14.41 5.27
C LYS A 21 0.27 13.71 6.59
N THR A 22 0.35 14.53 7.65
CA THR A 22 -0.45 14.40 8.87
C THR A 22 -1.54 15.46 8.91
N SER A 23 -2.76 15.04 9.26
CA SER A 23 -3.91 15.81 9.80
C SER A 23 -5.21 15.69 9.00
N ALA A 24 -6.21 15.07 9.62
CA ALA A 24 -7.49 15.71 9.93
C ALA A 24 -8.36 14.75 10.77
N ALA A 25 -8.89 15.28 11.87
CA ALA A 25 -9.75 14.59 12.82
C ALA A 25 -11.04 14.08 12.17
N LYS A 26 -11.49 12.92 12.65
CA LYS A 26 -12.70 12.21 12.21
C LYS A 26 -13.95 12.99 12.64
N TYR A 27 -14.49 13.81 11.75
CA TYR A 27 -15.78 14.48 11.95
C TYR A 27 -16.91 13.47 11.67
N GLN A 28 -17.78 13.23 12.66
CA GLN A 28 -19.02 12.44 12.50
C GLN A 28 -20.18 13.44 12.45
N PRO A 29 -20.80 13.67 11.29
CA PRO A 29 -22.01 14.48 11.21
C PRO A 29 -23.13 13.81 12.01
N LEU A 30 -23.79 14.56 12.88
CA LEU A 30 -24.97 14.07 13.61
C LEU A 30 -26.22 13.99 12.71
N VAL A 31 -26.11 14.39 11.44
CA VAL A 31 -27.11 14.23 10.37
C VAL A 31 -26.38 13.93 9.06
N GLU A 32 -26.69 12.79 8.44
CA GLU A 32 -26.27 12.46 7.08
C GLU A 32 -27.16 13.23 6.09
N ILE A 33 -26.57 14.12 5.29
CA ILE A 33 -27.29 14.85 4.24
C ILE A 33 -27.21 14.02 2.94
N PRO A 34 -28.35 13.61 2.35
CA PRO A 34 -28.36 12.84 1.10
C PRO A 34 -27.61 13.60 0.00
N GLY A 35 -26.60 12.96 -0.59
CA GLY A 35 -25.77 13.53 -1.67
C GLY A 35 -24.50 14.26 -1.21
N ALA A 36 -24.22 14.34 0.09
CA ALA A 36 -22.92 14.79 0.59
C ALA A 36 -22.11 13.58 1.08
N GLU A 37 -21.16 13.13 0.27
CA GLU A 37 -20.10 12.20 0.68
C GLU A 37 -19.28 12.85 1.81
N VAL A 38 -19.68 12.68 3.07
CA VAL A 38 -18.82 13.04 4.22
C VAL A 38 -17.80 11.93 4.42
N GLY A 39 -16.92 11.81 3.45
CA GLY A 39 -15.70 11.00 3.49
C GLY A 39 -14.45 11.88 3.67
N SER A 40 -14.54 12.97 4.44
CA SER A 40 -13.40 13.86 4.76
C SER A 40 -12.55 13.31 5.90
N GLY A 41 -12.14 12.05 5.79
CA GLY A 41 -11.15 11.43 6.68
C GLY A 41 -9.94 10.98 5.88
N LEU A 42 -8.74 11.01 6.47
CA LEU A 42 -7.52 10.51 5.82
C LEU A 42 -7.55 9.00 5.53
N GLY A 43 -8.48 8.25 6.15
CA GLY A 43 -8.55 6.78 6.10
C GLY A 43 -8.68 6.18 4.69
N PRO A 44 -9.65 6.60 3.86
CA PRO A 44 -9.82 6.08 2.50
C PRO A 44 -8.63 6.37 1.57
N LEU A 45 -7.98 7.54 1.72
CA LEU A 45 -6.75 7.87 0.97
C LEU A 45 -5.60 6.92 1.34
N PHE A 46 -5.40 6.62 2.63
CA PHE A 46 -4.37 5.68 3.07
C PHE A 46 -4.65 4.26 2.55
N ASN A 47 -5.89 3.80 2.63
CA ASN A 47 -6.29 2.48 2.10
C ASN A 47 -5.87 2.34 0.63
N GLN A 48 -6.28 3.29 -0.21
CA GLN A 48 -5.99 3.25 -1.65
C GLN A 48 -4.49 3.35 -1.96
N LEU A 49 -3.74 4.14 -1.18
CA LEU A 49 -2.29 4.25 -1.35
C LEU A 49 -1.56 2.95 -0.96
N PHE A 50 -1.98 2.28 0.11
CA PHE A 50 -1.40 1.02 0.53
C PHE A 50 -1.69 -0.12 -0.46
N GLU A 51 -2.90 -0.16 -1.03
CA GLU A 51 -3.25 -1.15 -2.04
C GLU A 51 -2.39 -1.01 -3.31
N ILE A 52 -2.28 0.21 -3.84
CA ILE A 52 -1.47 0.51 -5.03
C ILE A 52 0.02 0.26 -4.74
N GLY A 53 0.49 0.65 -3.56
CA GLY A 53 1.87 0.38 -3.13
C GLY A 53 2.18 -1.12 -3.01
N LEU A 54 1.26 -1.90 -2.44
CA LEU A 54 1.41 -3.35 -2.27
C LEU A 54 1.41 -4.09 -3.61
N THR A 55 0.54 -3.70 -4.56
CA THR A 55 0.53 -4.28 -5.91
C THR A 55 1.82 -4.00 -6.66
N ILE A 56 2.31 -2.75 -6.64
CA ILE A 56 3.58 -2.40 -7.29
C ILE A 56 4.75 -3.15 -6.63
N ALA A 57 4.79 -3.21 -5.29
CA ALA A 57 5.84 -3.92 -4.56
C ALA A 57 5.85 -5.42 -4.89
N ALA A 58 4.68 -6.06 -4.99
CA ALA A 58 4.57 -7.47 -5.36
C ALA A 58 5.11 -7.75 -6.76
N VAL A 59 4.73 -6.93 -7.75
CA VAL A 59 5.20 -7.07 -9.14
C VAL A 59 6.72 -6.90 -9.22
N LEU A 60 7.26 -5.86 -8.57
CA LEU A 60 8.71 -5.61 -8.54
C LEU A 60 9.49 -6.73 -7.85
N ALA A 61 8.95 -7.29 -6.76
CA ALA A 61 9.56 -8.41 -6.06
C ALA A 61 9.70 -9.63 -6.98
N VAL A 62 8.66 -9.96 -7.75
CA VAL A 62 8.69 -11.08 -8.71
C VAL A 62 9.76 -10.86 -9.78
N ILE A 63 9.85 -9.65 -10.34
CA ILE A 63 10.86 -9.32 -11.35
C ILE A 63 12.28 -9.47 -10.78
N MET A 64 12.51 -8.94 -9.57
CA MET A 64 13.83 -9.01 -8.91
C MET A 64 14.23 -10.44 -8.55
N ILE A 65 13.27 -11.28 -8.14
CA ILE A 65 13.48 -12.71 -7.90
C ILE A 65 13.81 -13.42 -9.20
N ALA A 66 13.10 -13.14 -10.31
CA ALA A 66 13.35 -13.76 -11.60
C ALA A 66 14.75 -13.40 -12.15
N VAL A 67 15.12 -12.13 -12.10
CA VAL A 67 16.46 -11.66 -12.54
C VAL A 67 17.55 -12.22 -11.65
N GLY A 68 17.37 -12.22 -10.32
CA GLY A 68 18.32 -12.80 -9.38
C GLY A 68 18.46 -14.33 -9.53
N GLY A 69 17.35 -15.02 -9.81
CA GLY A 69 17.31 -16.46 -10.09
C GLY A 69 18.06 -16.81 -11.37
N PHE A 70 17.82 -16.06 -12.44
CA PHE A 70 18.54 -16.22 -13.70
C PHE A 70 20.04 -15.94 -13.54
N GLN A 71 20.40 -14.85 -12.84
CA GLN A 71 21.79 -14.54 -12.50
C GLN A 71 22.45 -15.68 -11.71
N TYR A 72 21.73 -16.27 -10.74
CA TYR A 72 22.23 -17.33 -9.89
C TYR A 72 22.47 -18.66 -10.63
N MET A 73 21.58 -19.01 -11.57
CA MET A 73 21.67 -20.26 -12.35
C MET A 73 22.70 -20.21 -13.48
N THR A 74 22.87 -19.05 -14.12
CA THR A 74 23.67 -18.93 -15.36
C THR A 74 25.12 -18.47 -15.10
N THR A 75 25.50 -18.29 -13.83
CA THR A 75 26.79 -17.72 -13.43
C THR A 75 27.65 -18.76 -12.71
N ASP A 76 28.84 -19.03 -13.25
CA ASP A 76 29.89 -19.81 -12.57
C ASP A 76 30.85 -18.95 -11.73
N ALA A 77 30.87 -17.63 -11.96
CA ALA A 77 31.66 -16.70 -11.17
C ALA A 77 31.09 -16.59 -9.74
N VAL A 78 31.85 -17.08 -8.74
CA VAL A 78 31.46 -17.12 -7.32
C VAL A 78 30.92 -15.77 -6.80
N GLY A 79 31.49 -14.64 -7.23
CA GLY A 79 31.02 -13.30 -6.82
C GLY A 79 29.63 -12.95 -7.34
N LYS A 80 29.38 -13.19 -8.63
CA LYS A 80 28.08 -12.94 -9.28
C LYS A 80 26.99 -13.91 -8.78
N LYS A 81 27.40 -15.11 -8.35
CA LYS A 81 26.52 -16.10 -7.71
C LYS A 81 26.08 -15.67 -6.30
N SER A 82 26.98 -15.04 -5.54
CA SER A 82 26.65 -14.41 -4.24
C SER A 82 25.70 -13.23 -4.43
N GLU A 83 25.99 -12.36 -5.40
CA GLU A 83 25.16 -11.19 -5.72
C GLU A 83 23.74 -11.57 -6.14
N GLY A 84 23.58 -12.64 -6.93
CA GLY A 84 22.26 -13.18 -7.30
C GLY A 84 21.46 -13.67 -6.08
N ARG A 85 22.11 -14.36 -5.14
CA ARG A 85 21.46 -14.80 -3.89
C ARG A 85 21.06 -13.62 -3.01
N GLU A 86 21.93 -12.64 -2.86
CA GLU A 86 21.67 -11.44 -2.08
C GLU A 86 20.48 -10.66 -2.65
N ARG A 87 20.40 -10.55 -3.99
CA ARG A 87 19.26 -9.90 -4.66
C ARG A 87 17.94 -10.61 -4.40
N ILE A 88 17.92 -11.94 -4.44
CA ILE A 88 16.73 -12.75 -4.11
C ILE A 88 16.36 -12.55 -2.64
N GLN A 89 17.34 -12.59 -1.72
CA GLN A 89 17.09 -12.38 -0.30
C GLN A 89 16.50 -10.99 -0.02
N ASN A 90 17.06 -9.94 -0.64
CA ASN A 90 16.55 -8.58 -0.50
C ASN A 90 15.13 -8.43 -1.04
N ALA A 91 14.81 -9.07 -2.18
CA ALA A 91 13.46 -9.07 -2.72
C ALA A 91 12.46 -9.80 -1.82
N ILE A 92 12.85 -10.95 -1.25
CA ILE A 92 12.02 -11.71 -0.31
C ILE A 92 11.80 -10.93 0.98
N LEU A 93 12.85 -10.31 1.55
CA LEU A 93 12.74 -9.49 2.75
C LEU A 93 11.81 -8.29 2.53
N GLY A 94 11.91 -7.62 1.37
CA GLY A 94 10.99 -6.53 1.00
C GLY A 94 9.54 -6.99 0.89
N LEU A 95 9.30 -8.17 0.27
CA LEU A 95 7.96 -8.73 0.15
C LEU A 95 7.37 -9.13 1.51
N ILE A 96 8.16 -9.78 2.38
CA ILE A 96 7.74 -10.14 3.74
C ILE A 96 7.37 -8.88 4.54
N LEU A 97 8.17 -7.81 4.42
CA LEU A 97 7.90 -6.55 5.11
C LEU A 97 6.59 -5.92 4.62
N ALA A 98 6.34 -5.92 3.31
CA ALA A 98 5.07 -5.43 2.74
C ALA A 98 3.86 -6.25 3.23
N LEU A 99 3.99 -7.58 3.31
CA LEU A 99 2.95 -8.46 3.82
C LEU A 99 2.71 -8.28 5.33
N MET A 100 3.76 -8.08 6.11
CA MET A 100 3.66 -7.77 7.54
C MET A 100 2.84 -6.49 7.77
N ILE A 101 3.12 -5.44 6.99
CA ILE A 101 2.36 -4.18 7.02
C ILE A 101 0.89 -4.46 6.68
N PHE A 102 0.62 -5.20 5.60
CA PHE A 102 -0.75 -5.56 5.21
C PHE A 102 -1.51 -6.30 6.34
N ILE A 103 -0.86 -7.24 7.02
CA ILE A 103 -1.45 -7.98 8.14
C ILE A 103 -1.75 -7.05 9.32
N ILE A 104 -0.83 -6.15 9.67
CA ILE A 104 -1.04 -5.17 10.75
C ILE A 104 -2.22 -4.26 10.43
N LEU A 105 -2.29 -3.72 9.21
CA LEU A 105 -3.39 -2.85 8.76
C LEU A 105 -4.73 -3.59 8.81
N LYS A 106 -4.77 -4.83 8.32
CA LYS A 106 -5.97 -5.68 8.39
C LYS A 106 -6.41 -5.97 9.83
N THR A 107 -5.46 -6.13 10.74
CA THR A 107 -5.72 -6.45 12.16
C THR A 107 -6.25 -5.23 12.91
N ILE A 108 -5.68 -4.04 12.67
CA ILE A 108 -6.13 -2.82 13.34
C ILE A 108 -7.47 -2.35 12.77
N ASN A 109 -7.64 -2.36 11.44
CA ASN A 109 -8.88 -1.91 10.84
C ASN A 109 -9.12 -2.49 9.43
N PRO A 110 -9.89 -3.59 9.30
CA PRO A 110 -10.07 -4.28 8.03
C PRO A 110 -10.89 -3.48 7.00
N GLN A 111 -11.62 -2.45 7.44
CA GLN A 111 -12.34 -1.50 6.58
C GLN A 111 -11.39 -0.54 5.83
N LEU A 112 -10.10 -0.51 6.20
CA LEU A 112 -9.01 0.07 5.38
C LEU A 112 -8.48 -0.88 4.31
N LEU A 113 -9.17 -1.98 4.04
CA LEU A 113 -8.93 -2.87 2.89
C LEU A 113 -10.23 -3.19 2.17
N ASN A 114 -11.35 -2.63 2.64
CA ASN A 114 -12.66 -2.90 2.10
C ASN A 114 -12.98 -1.87 1.02
N LEU A 115 -12.62 -2.22 -0.21
CA LEU A 115 -12.90 -1.45 -1.41
C LEU A 115 -14.33 -1.77 -1.80
N ASN A 116 -15.30 -1.18 -1.11
CA ASN A 116 -16.68 -1.20 -1.56
C ASN A 116 -16.91 0.02 -2.48
N PRO A 117 -16.88 -0.12 -3.82
CA PRO A 117 -17.41 0.89 -4.72
C PRO A 117 -18.96 0.93 -4.73
N GLY A 118 -19.64 0.18 -3.85
CA GLY A 118 -21.09 0.12 -3.77
C GLY A 118 -21.67 1.24 -2.92
N GLY A 119 -21.80 2.42 -3.52
CA GLY A 119 -22.81 3.43 -3.17
C GLY A 119 -24.23 3.02 -3.60
N GLU A 120 -24.55 1.74 -3.53
CA GLU A 120 -25.93 1.27 -3.71
C GLU A 120 -26.56 1.10 -2.33
N GLN A 121 -26.72 2.23 -1.64
CA GLN A 121 -27.88 2.38 -0.77
C GLN A 121 -29.08 2.34 -1.71
N GLY A 122 -29.56 1.13 -2.00
CA GLY A 122 -30.88 0.91 -2.54
C GLY A 122 -31.81 1.79 -1.72
N ILE A 123 -32.36 2.81 -2.37
CA ILE A 123 -33.34 3.73 -1.82
C ILE A 123 -34.41 2.85 -1.16
N GLN A 124 -34.38 2.75 0.17
CA GLN A 124 -35.47 2.09 0.87
C GLN A 124 -36.69 2.97 0.59
N PRO A 125 -37.74 2.47 -0.07
CA PRO A 125 -38.93 3.27 -0.28
C PRO A 125 -39.44 3.68 1.10
N VAL A 126 -39.50 4.99 1.33
CA VAL A 126 -40.15 5.59 2.49
C VAL A 126 -41.54 4.97 2.57
N LYS A 127 -41.79 4.16 3.59
CA LYS A 127 -43.16 3.79 3.94
C LYS A 127 -43.82 5.09 4.37
N VAL A 128 -44.62 5.65 3.46
CA VAL A 128 -45.53 6.72 3.79
C VAL A 128 -46.55 6.08 4.72
N ASP A 129 -46.39 6.32 6.02
CA ASP A 129 -47.43 6.06 7.01
C ASP A 129 -48.63 6.94 6.62
N THR A 130 -49.42 6.42 5.69
CA THR A 130 -50.77 6.87 5.39
C THR A 130 -51.62 6.40 6.55
N LYS A 131 -51.53 7.16 7.64
CA LYS A 131 -52.52 7.13 8.72
C LYS A 131 -53.85 7.55 8.10
N SER A 132 -54.63 6.55 7.65
CA SER A 132 -56.09 6.68 7.54
C SER A 132 -56.71 6.66 8.92
#